data_AF-A0A2D8SDV5-F1
#
_entry.id   AF-A0A2D8SDV5-F1
#
_cell.length_a   1.000
_cell.length_b   1.000
_cell.length_c   1.000
_cell.angle_alpha   90.00
_cell.angle_beta   90.00
_cell.angle_gamma   90.00
#
_symmetry.space_group_name_H-M   'P 1'
#
loop_
_entity.id
_entity.type
_entity.pdbx_description
1 polymer ?
#
loop_
_entity_poly.entity_id
_entity_poly.type
_entity_poly.pdbx_seq_one_letter_code
_entity_poly.pdbx_strand_id
1 'polypeptide(L)'
;MIERYFKNIILLKVAFLFLIITWGGTIQVSNAENSLRNNLTDVGGVLFTFFSVIYLIACYQLYKFNRLGKKLLAPLVLIFIILGFLTELMNPMQIDKDLFFLFIFYVVSPIFFVAQGLIIGMIYFSSIKEKFAGK
;
A
#
# COMPACT_ATOMS: atom_id res chain seq x y z
N MET A 1 19.28 11.48 -13.71
CA MET A 1 17.99 12.17 -13.53
C MET A 1 16.83 11.21 -13.27
N ILE A 2 16.55 10.24 -14.17
CA ILE A 2 15.46 9.27 -14.02
C ILE A 2 15.52 8.43 -12.73
N GLU A 3 16.73 8.07 -12.28
CA GLU A 3 16.97 7.35 -11.02
C GLU A 3 16.43 8.11 -9.80
N ARG A 4 16.68 9.43 -9.75
CA ARG A 4 16.25 10.29 -8.65
C ARG A 4 14.73 10.36 -8.60
N TYR A 5 14.08 10.51 -9.76
CA TYR A 5 12.61 10.49 -9.82
C TYR A 5 12.04 9.15 -9.36
N PHE A 6 12.61 8.03 -9.81
CA PHE A 6 12.18 6.70 -9.38
C PHE A 6 12.24 6.52 -7.86
N LYS A 7 13.38 6.89 -7.25
CA LYS A 7 13.57 6.85 -5.80
C LYS A 7 12.61 7.78 -5.06
N ASN A 8 12.39 9.00 -5.56
CA ASN A 8 11.47 9.95 -4.95
C ASN A 8 10.02 9.46 -5.00
N ILE A 9 9.59 8.83 -6.09
CA ILE A 9 8.25 8.23 -6.20
C ILE A 9 8.09 7.09 -5.20
N ILE A 10 9.12 6.25 -5.00
CA ILE A 10 9.10 5.22 -3.95
C ILE A 10 8.96 5.84 -2.56
N LEU A 11 9.71 6.89 -2.24
CA LEU A 11 9.63 7.57 -0.93
C LEU A 11 8.25 8.19 -0.70
N LEU A 12 7.71 8.89 -1.69
CA LEU A 12 6.37 9.47 -1.64
C LEU A 12 5.32 8.38 -1.35
N LYS A 13 5.45 7.25 -2.04
CA LYS A 13 4.56 6.11 -1.87
C LYS A 13 4.67 5.46 -0.49
N VAL A 14 5.88 5.37 0.08
CA VAL A 14 6.08 4.92 1.45
C VAL A 14 5.42 5.90 2.43
N ALA A 15 5.52 7.21 2.21
CA ALA A 15 4.82 8.20 3.04
C ALA A 15 3.30 8.02 2.99
N PHE A 16 2.72 7.79 1.81
CA PHE A 16 1.28 7.48 1.69
C PHE A 16 0.90 6.18 2.37
N LEU A 17 1.73 5.13 2.28
CA LEU A 17 1.48 3.89 3.01
C LEU A 17 1.39 4.13 4.52
N PHE A 18 2.27 4.96 5.08
CA PHE A 18 2.18 5.33 6.50
C PHE A 18 0.86 6.01 6.84
N LEU A 19 0.38 6.95 6.03
CA LEU A 19 -0.92 7.58 6.24
C LEU A 19 -2.07 6.57 6.22
N ILE A 20 -2.04 5.64 5.28
CA ILE A 20 -3.05 4.57 5.17
C ILE A 20 -2.99 3.66 6.41
N ILE A 21 -1.80 3.27 6.87
CA ILE A 21 -1.61 2.46 8.08
C ILE A 21 -2.13 3.19 9.31
N THR A 22 -1.80 4.48 9.47
CA THR A 22 -2.26 5.28 10.61
C THR A 22 -3.78 5.34 10.64
N TRP A 23 -4.42 5.62 9.50
CA TRP A 23 -5.89 5.61 9.41
C TRP A 23 -6.49 4.23 9.70
N GLY A 24 -5.95 3.16 9.09
CA GLY A 24 -6.42 1.79 9.35
C GLY A 24 -6.29 1.40 10.82
N GLY A 25 -5.21 1.84 11.49
CA GLY A 25 -4.99 1.64 12.92
C GLY A 25 -5.98 2.40 13.79
N THR A 26 -6.27 3.67 13.47
CA THR A 26 -7.24 4.47 14.24
C THR A 26 -8.64 3.87 14.18
N ILE A 27 -9.04 3.36 13.01
CA ILE A 27 -10.35 2.69 12.84
C ILE A 27 -10.40 1.39 13.65
N GLN A 28 -9.33 0.59 13.68
CA GLN A 28 -9.28 -0.63 14.48
C GLN A 28 -9.39 -0.34 15.98
N VAL A 29 -8.71 0.69 16.48
CA VAL A 29 -8.78 1.09 17.90
C VAL A 29 -10.17 1.63 18.24
N SER A 30 -10.73 2.50 17.41
CA SER A 30 -12.09 3.04 17.63
C SER A 30 -13.15 1.94 17.66
N ASN A 31 -13.00 0.91 16.82
CA ASN A 31 -13.92 -0.23 16.80
C ASN A 31 -13.70 -1.21 17.96
N ALA A 32 -12.51 -1.23 18.59
CA ALA A 32 -12.22 -2.07 19.74
C ALA A 32 -12.99 -1.65 21.01
N GLU A 33 -13.42 -0.39 21.08
CA GLU A 33 -14.27 0.13 22.17
C GLU A 33 -15.74 -0.27 22.02
N ASN A 34 -16.18 -0.72 20.85
CA ASN A 34 -17.54 -1.21 20.61
C ASN A 34 -17.67 -2.69 21.01
N SER A 35 -18.69 -3.02 21.80
CA SER A 35 -18.93 -4.38 22.35
C SER A 35 -19.29 -5.45 21.31
N LEU A 36 -19.42 -5.07 20.04
CA LEU A 36 -19.77 -5.93 18.91
C LEU A 36 -18.52 -6.24 18.06
N ARG A 37 -17.49 -6.75 18.74
CA ARG A 37 -16.21 -7.12 18.12
C ARG A 37 -16.42 -8.33 17.22
N ASN A 38 -16.27 -8.14 15.92
CA ASN A 38 -16.37 -9.22 14.93
C ASN A 38 -14.96 -9.76 14.62
N ASN A 39 -14.76 -11.07 14.77
CA ASN A 39 -13.46 -11.74 14.56
C ASN A 39 -12.87 -11.48 13.15
N LEU A 40 -13.71 -11.15 12.18
CA LEU A 40 -13.32 -10.86 10.80
C LEU A 40 -12.54 -9.54 10.66
N THR A 41 -12.88 -8.51 11.45
CA THR A 41 -12.19 -7.21 11.43
C THR A 41 -10.76 -7.34 11.98
N ASP A 42 -10.57 -8.17 13.00
CA ASP A 42 -9.25 -8.48 13.57
C ASP A 42 -8.36 -9.21 12.57
N VAL A 43 -8.90 -10.20 11.84
CA VAL A 43 -8.13 -10.93 10.81
C VAL A 43 -7.72 -10.00 9.66
N GLY A 44 -8.62 -9.14 9.20
CA GLY A 44 -8.32 -8.15 8.16
C GLY A 44 -7.19 -7.19 8.58
N GLY A 45 -7.23 -6.70 9.82
CA GLY A 45 -6.18 -5.83 10.38
C GLY A 45 -4.81 -6.51 10.47
N VAL A 46 -4.76 -7.77 10.91
CA VAL A 46 -3.52 -8.56 10.98
C VAL A 46 -2.96 -8.81 9.58
N LEU A 47 -3.80 -9.23 8.62
CA LEU A 47 -3.38 -9.45 7.23
C LEU A 47 -2.86 -8.15 6.59
N PHE A 48 -3.53 -7.03 6.84
CA PHE A 48 -3.09 -5.72 6.37
C PHE A 48 -1.74 -5.30 6.97
N THR A 49 -1.53 -5.59 8.26
CA THR A 49 -0.25 -5.31 8.94
C THR A 49 0.87 -6.14 8.34
N PHE A 50 0.65 -7.45 8.15
CA PHE A 50 1.63 -8.35 7.56
C PHE A 50 1.95 -7.95 6.11
N PHE A 51 0.93 -7.62 5.33
CA PHE A 51 1.06 -7.05 4.00
C PHE A 51 1.94 -5.80 4.02
N SER A 52 1.66 -4.84 4.92
CA SER A 52 2.37 -3.56 5.01
C SER A 52 3.87 -3.74 5.27
N VAL A 53 4.24 -4.69 6.14
CA VAL A 53 5.65 -5.01 6.42
C VAL A 53 6.34 -5.55 5.16
N ILE A 54 5.74 -6.55 4.50
CA ILE A 54 6.32 -7.12 3.27
C ILE A 54 6.42 -6.05 2.18
N TYR A 55 5.42 -5.18 2.11
CA TYR A 55 5.38 -4.09 1.15
C TYR A 55 6.49 -3.05 1.36
N LEU A 56 6.77 -2.69 2.62
CA LEU A 56 7.89 -1.81 2.97
C LEU A 56 9.22 -2.46 2.60
N ILE A 57 9.38 -3.76 2.84
CA ILE A 57 10.57 -4.51 2.41
C ILE A 57 10.70 -4.45 0.89
N ALA A 58 9.62 -4.69 0.14
CA ALA A 58 9.65 -4.61 -1.32
C ALA A 58 10.01 -3.18 -1.80
N CYS A 59 9.47 -2.14 -1.18
CA CYS A 59 9.81 -0.75 -1.49
C CYS A 59 11.29 -0.45 -1.21
N TYR A 60 11.84 -0.94 -0.09
CA TYR A 60 13.26 -0.82 0.22
C TYR A 60 14.15 -1.53 -0.81
N GLN A 61 13.76 -2.75 -1.21
CA GLN A 61 14.48 -3.50 -2.23
C GLN A 61 14.44 -2.80 -3.59
N LEU A 62 13.30 -2.19 -3.97
CA LEU A 62 13.18 -1.36 -5.16
C LEU A 62 14.08 -0.13 -5.09
N TYR A 63 14.14 0.55 -3.94
CA TYR A 63 15.01 1.70 -3.73
C TYR A 63 16.50 1.34 -3.94
N LYS A 64 16.89 0.12 -3.56
CA LYS A 64 18.23 -0.44 -3.78
C LYS A 64 18.45 -1.07 -5.16
N PHE A 65 17.46 -1.03 -6.06
CA PHE A 65 17.48 -1.69 -7.37
C PHE A 65 17.68 -3.21 -7.32
N ASN A 66 17.20 -3.87 -6.27
CA ASN A 66 17.27 -5.32 -6.12
C ASN A 66 16.14 -6.01 -6.91
N ARG A 67 16.48 -7.08 -7.66
CA ARG A 67 15.52 -7.92 -8.41
C ARG A 67 14.35 -8.43 -7.56
N LEU A 68 14.56 -8.71 -6.28
CA LEU A 68 13.50 -9.16 -5.38
C LEU A 68 12.36 -8.13 -5.29
N GLY A 69 12.69 -6.84 -5.15
CA GLY A 69 11.68 -5.77 -5.10
C GLY A 69 10.84 -5.72 -6.39
N LYS A 70 11.49 -5.87 -7.55
CA LYS A 70 10.81 -5.93 -8.85
C LYS A 70 9.84 -7.11 -8.95
N LYS A 71 10.26 -8.31 -8.51
CA LYS A 71 9.44 -9.52 -8.55
C LYS A 71 8.26 -9.47 -7.57
N LEU A 72 8.47 -8.88 -6.39
CA LEU A 72 7.45 -8.80 -5.34
C LEU A 72 6.41 -7.70 -5.59
N LEU A 73 6.75 -6.65 -6.35
CA LEU A 73 5.89 -5.49 -6.50
C LEU A 73 4.51 -5.83 -7.08
N ALA A 74 4.46 -6.50 -8.23
CA ALA A 74 3.20 -6.86 -8.89
C ALA A 74 2.28 -7.77 -8.04
N PRO A 75 2.76 -8.90 -7.47
CA PRO A 75 1.92 -9.73 -6.63
C PRO A 75 1.44 -9.00 -5.37
N LEU A 76 2.27 -8.13 -4.77
CA LEU A 76 1.83 -7.32 -3.64
C LEU A 76 0.73 -6.33 -4.01
N VAL A 77 0.78 -5.70 -5.18
CA VAL A 77 -0.32 -4.85 -5.66
C VAL A 77 -1.60 -5.65 -5.81
N LEU A 78 -1.50 -6.83 -6.40
CA LEU A 78 -2.66 -7.69 -6.59
C LEU A 78 -3.27 -8.11 -5.24
N ILE A 79 -2.43 -8.49 -4.28
CA ILE A 79 -2.85 -8.81 -2.91
C ILE A 79 -3.52 -7.60 -2.26
N PHE A 80 -2.97 -6.39 -2.40
CA PHE A 80 -3.58 -5.18 -1.84
C PHE A 80 -4.99 -4.93 -2.39
N ILE A 81 -5.14 -5.06 -3.71
CA ILE A 81 -6.44 -4.91 -4.38
C ILE A 81 -7.41 -5.98 -3.85
N ILE A 82 -7.00 -7.24 -3.83
CA ILE A 82 -7.85 -8.35 -3.34
C ILE A 82 -8.26 -8.12 -1.88
N LEU A 83 -7.32 -7.76 -1.00
CA LEU A 83 -7.61 -7.48 0.40
C LEU A 83 -8.57 -6.30 0.56
N GLY A 84 -8.39 -5.23 -0.23
CA GLY A 84 -9.29 -4.08 -0.25
C GLY A 84 -10.72 -4.46 -0.66
N PHE A 85 -10.87 -5.20 -1.76
CA PHE A 85 -12.18 -5.66 -2.23
C PHE A 85 -12.85 -6.67 -1.29
N LEU A 86 -12.10 -7.62 -0.74
CA LEU A 86 -12.64 -8.60 0.22
C LEU A 86 -13.13 -7.90 1.49
N THR A 87 -12.39 -6.90 1.98
CA THR A 87 -12.78 -6.11 3.15
C THR A 87 -14.08 -5.35 2.88
N GLU A 88 -14.20 -4.71 1.71
CA GLU A 88 -15.42 -3.98 1.32
C GLU A 88 -16.61 -4.92 1.12
N LEU A 89 -16.41 -6.11 0.56
CA LEU A 89 -17.50 -7.06 0.35
C LEU A 89 -18.04 -7.61 1.69
N MET A 90 -17.16 -7.81 2.67
CA MET A 90 -17.50 -8.42 3.95
C MET A 90 -18.02 -7.41 4.97
N ASN A 91 -17.49 -6.19 4.95
CA ASN A 91 -17.94 -5.06 5.76
C ASN A 91 -18.13 -3.85 4.83
N PRO A 92 -19.20 -3.83 4.02
CA PRO A 92 -19.50 -2.68 3.16
C PRO A 92 -19.54 -1.45 4.04
N MET A 93 -18.72 -0.45 3.69
CA MET A 93 -18.38 0.63 4.61
C MET A 93 -19.62 1.33 5.17
N GLN A 94 -19.98 0.98 6.41
CA GLN A 94 -20.81 1.78 7.31
C GLN A 94 -19.89 2.69 8.16
N ILE A 95 -18.78 3.16 7.59
CA ILE A 95 -17.87 4.07 8.26
C ILE A 95 -18.55 5.44 8.29
N ASP A 96 -18.71 6.01 9.48
CA ASP A 96 -19.04 7.43 9.62
C ASP A 96 -17.98 8.22 8.84
N LYS A 97 -18.41 8.86 7.74
CA LYS A 97 -17.54 9.49 6.74
C LYS A 97 -16.89 10.74 7.31
N ASP A 98 -15.98 10.57 8.26
CA ASP A 98 -15.20 11.66 8.80
C ASP A 98 -14.25 12.23 7.72
N LEU A 99 -13.81 13.46 7.94
CA LEU A 99 -12.94 14.17 6.99
C LEU A 99 -11.64 13.42 6.71
N PHE A 100 -11.14 12.66 7.70
CA PHE A 100 -9.90 11.92 7.58
C PHE A 100 -10.07 10.68 6.69
N PHE A 101 -11.16 9.93 6.84
CA PHE A 101 -11.56 8.86 5.93
C PHE A 101 -11.66 9.38 4.49
N LEU A 102 -12.39 10.49 4.29
CA LEU A 102 -12.60 11.04 2.95
C LEU A 102 -11.25 11.40 2.29
N PHE A 103 -10.35 12.03 3.04
CA PHE A 103 -9.02 12.37 2.57
C PHE A 103 -8.19 11.13 2.22
N ILE A 104 -8.17 10.12 3.08
CA ILE A 104 -7.39 8.90 2.84
C ILE A 104 -7.92 8.14 1.62
N PHE A 105 -9.24 7.95 1.55
CA PHE A 105 -9.85 7.13 0.52
C PHE A 105 -9.90 7.81 -0.85
N TYR A 106 -10.20 9.12 -0.92
CA TYR A 106 -10.36 9.82 -2.20
C TYR A 106 -9.13 10.59 -2.67
N VAL A 107 -8.12 10.80 -1.82
CA VAL A 107 -6.89 11.52 -2.19
C VAL A 107 -5.67 10.64 -2.05
N VAL A 108 -5.38 10.15 -0.84
CA VAL A 108 -4.13 9.42 -0.56
C VAL A 108 -4.08 8.09 -1.32
N SER A 109 -5.13 7.29 -1.24
CA SER A 109 -5.19 5.96 -1.88
C SER A 109 -5.09 6.04 -3.42
N PRO A 110 -5.85 6.92 -4.13
CA PRO A 110 -5.68 7.10 -5.57
C PRO A 110 -4.27 7.51 -5.98
N ILE A 111 -3.67 8.47 -5.28
CA ILE A 111 -2.29 8.91 -5.60
C ILE A 111 -1.30 7.78 -5.33
N PHE A 112 -1.49 6.99 -4.27
CA PHE A 112 -0.68 5.80 -3.99
C PHE A 112 -0.74 4.80 -5.14
N PHE A 113 -1.92 4.54 -5.72
CA PHE A 113 -2.07 3.68 -6.90
C PHE A 113 -1.50 4.29 -8.18
N VAL A 114 -1.58 5.61 -8.36
CA VAL A 114 -0.92 6.29 -9.49
C VAL A 114 0.60 6.13 -9.38
N ALA A 115 1.18 6.41 -8.20
CA ALA A 115 2.60 6.21 -7.94
C ALA A 115 3.02 4.74 -8.16
N GLN A 116 2.17 3.80 -7.78
CA GLN A 116 2.36 2.37 -8.06
C GLN A 116 2.46 2.08 -9.56
N GLY A 117 1.52 2.61 -10.37
CA GLY A 117 1.52 2.48 -11.82
C GLY A 117 2.77 3.10 -12.45
N LEU A 118 3.18 4.28 -11.98
CA LEU A 118 4.40 4.95 -12.44
C LEU A 118 5.66 4.11 -12.15
N ILE A 119 5.79 3.55 -10.95
CA ILE A 119 6.93 2.69 -10.58
C ILE A 119 6.98 1.47 -11.51
N ILE A 120 5.86 0.79 -11.72
CA ILE A 120 5.77 -0.37 -12.62
C ILE A 120 6.16 0.07 -14.04
N GLY A 121 5.57 1.17 -14.53
CA GLY A 121 5.86 1.72 -15.84
C GLY A 121 7.35 1.99 -16.04
N MET A 122 8.01 2.62 -15.06
CA MET A 122 9.44 2.88 -15.09
C MET A 122 10.28 1.59 -15.06
N ILE A 123 9.89 0.59 -14.27
CA ILE A 123 10.60 -0.70 -14.16
C ILE A 123 10.61 -1.49 -15.46
N TYR A 124 9.54 -1.41 -16.27
CA TYR A 124 9.38 -2.23 -17.47
C TYR A 124 9.63 -1.46 -18.78
N PHE A 125 9.30 -0.17 -18.83
CA PHE A 125 9.29 0.61 -20.08
C PHE A 125 10.30 1.76 -20.10
N SER A 126 11.19 1.86 -19.11
CA SER A 126 12.26 2.87 -19.09
C SER A 126 13.65 2.26 -18.89
N SER A 127 14.69 3.09 -19.04
CA SER A 127 16.09 2.70 -18.79
C SER A 127 16.38 2.32 -17.34
N ILE A 128 15.47 2.60 -16.38
CA ILE A 128 15.56 2.09 -15.00
C ILE A 128 15.67 0.56 -14.97
N LYS A 129 15.08 -0.15 -15.94
CA LYS A 129 15.08 -1.61 -16.00
C LYS A 129 16.49 -2.21 -15.94
N GLU A 130 17.48 -1.53 -16.51
CA GLU A 130 18.87 -1.96 -16.59
C GLU A 130 19.55 -1.99 -15.22
N LYS A 131 19.13 -1.13 -14.29
CA LYS A 131 19.67 -1.10 -12.92
C LYS A 131 19.34 -2.37 -12.14
N PHE A 132 18.28 -3.08 -12.51
CA PHE A 132 17.90 -4.36 -11.92
C PHE A 132 18.61 -5.56 -12.59
N ALA A 133 19.38 -5.35 -13.66
CA ALA A 133 20.06 -6.43 -14.37
C ALA A 133 21.34 -6.90 -13.67
N GLY A 134 21.95 -6.10 -12.79
CA GLY A 134 23.25 -6.39 -12.18
C GLY A 134 23.25 -6.90 -10.72
N LYS A 135 22.08 -7.02 -10.07
CA LYS A 135 21.95 -7.43 -8.66
C LYS A 135 20.73 -8.32 -8.43
#